data_AF-A0A950CRZ1-F1
#
_entry.id   AF-A0A950CRZ1-F1
#
_cell.length_a   1.000
_cell.length_b   1.000
_cell.length_c   1.000
_cell.angle_alpha   90.00
_cell.angle_beta   90.00
_cell.angle_gamma   90.00
#
_symmetry.space_group_name_H-M   'P 1'
#
loop_
_entity.id
_entity.type
_entity.pdbx_description
1 polymer ?
#
loop_
_entity_poly.entity_id
_entity_poly.type
_entity_poly.pdbx_seq_one_letter_code
_entity_poly.pdbx_strand_id
1 'polypeptide(L)' 'MDAAEKGARYARVFRKAGALLSKGRIARAIEVLEEGRSLAEKWGDAGMARRFAAEIIRANAPPESQ' A
#
# COMPACT_ATOMS: atom_id res chain seq x y z
N MET A 1 -20.51 -2.21 0.91
CA MET A 1 -19.27 -2.50 1.64
C MET A 1 -19.19 -1.54 2.79
N ASP A 2 -19.15 -2.06 4.01
CA ASP A 2 -19.07 -1.22 5.21
C ASP A 2 -17.63 -0.76 5.49
N ALA A 3 -17.45 0.14 6.46
CA ALA A 3 -16.13 0.68 6.80
C ALA A 3 -15.17 -0.39 7.35
N ALA A 4 -15.67 -1.40 8.04
CA ALA A 4 -14.87 -2.47 8.64
C ALA A 4 -14.32 -3.40 7.55
N GLU A 5 -15.13 -3.77 6.56
CA GLU A 5 -14.71 -4.54 5.40
C GLU A 5 -13.65 -3.79 4.60
N LYS A 6 -13.84 -2.48 4.37
CA LYS A 6 -12.84 -1.64 3.67
C LYS A 6 -11.52 -1.65 4.43
N GLY A 7 -11.57 -1.40 5.74
CA GLY A 7 -10.40 -1.42 6.63
C GLY A 7 -9.67 -2.75 6.60
N ALA A 8 -10.39 -3.88 6.69
CA ALA A 8 -9.82 -5.21 6.63
C ALA A 8 -9.10 -5.47 5.28
N ARG A 9 -9.67 -4.98 4.17
CA ARG A 9 -9.05 -5.10 2.85
C ARG A 9 -7.75 -4.30 2.78
N TYR A 10 -7.75 -3.05 3.23
CA TYR A 10 -6.54 -2.21 3.25
C TYR A 10 -5.46 -2.80 4.16
N ALA A 11 -5.81 -3.28 5.35
CA ALA A 11 -4.87 -3.92 6.27
C ALA A 11 -4.21 -5.16 5.64
N ARG A 12 -4.96 -5.94 4.85
CA ARG A 12 -4.40 -7.07 4.10
C ARG A 12 -3.38 -6.63 3.06
N VAL A 13 -3.65 -5.53 2.34
CA VAL A 13 -2.72 -4.96 1.35
C VAL A 13 -1.42 -4.54 2.03
N PHE A 14 -1.49 -3.72 3.09
CA PHE A 14 -0.29 -3.27 3.79
C PHE A 14 0.54 -4.41 4.38
N ARG A 15 -0.11 -5.43 4.97
CA ARG A 15 0.62 -6.62 5.48
C ARG A 15 1.35 -7.36 4.37
N LYS A 16 0.71 -7.57 3.21
CA LYS A 16 1.32 -8.23 2.06
C LYS A 16 2.48 -7.42 1.49
N ALA A 17 2.31 -6.10 1.35
CA ALA A 17 3.35 -5.19 0.88
C ALA A 17 4.56 -5.19 1.84
N GLY A 18 4.34 -5.05 3.15
CA GLY A 18 5.39 -5.08 4.16
C GLY A 18 6.20 -6.39 4.15
N ALA A 19 5.52 -7.54 4.01
CA ALA A 19 6.18 -8.84 3.89
C ALA A 19 6.98 -9.03 2.58
N LEU A 20 6.64 -8.29 1.52
CA LEU A 20 7.41 -8.26 0.28
C LEU A 20 8.62 -7.33 0.40
N LEU A 21 8.46 -6.16 1.03
CA LEU A 21 9.54 -5.23 1.32
C LEU A 21 10.62 -5.87 2.19
N SER A 22 10.22 -6.57 3.26
CA SER A 22 11.17 -7.26 4.16
C SER A 22 11.98 -8.37 3.46
N LYS A 23 11.55 -8.81 2.27
CA LYS A 23 12.23 -9.80 1.44
C LYS A 23 13.01 -9.17 0.28
N GLY A 24 13.15 -7.84 0.25
CA GLY A 24 13.77 -7.10 -0.85
C GLY A 24 12.98 -7.13 -2.17
N ARG A 25 11.73 -7.61 -2.15
CA ARG A 25 10.87 -7.72 -3.35
C ARG A 25 10.15 -6.40 -3.61
N ILE A 26 10.92 -5.34 -3.80
CA ILE A 26 10.44 -3.95 -3.86
C ILE A 26 9.39 -3.74 -4.96
N ALA A 27 9.68 -4.14 -6.20
CA ALA A 27 8.75 -4.01 -7.32
C ALA A 27 7.38 -4.66 -7.04
N ARG A 28 7.39 -5.89 -6.52
CA ARG A 28 6.16 -6.61 -6.16
C ARG A 28 5.43 -5.99 -4.96
N ALA A 29 6.15 -5.36 -4.03
CA ALA A 29 5.52 -4.62 -2.94
C ALA A 29 4.79 -3.38 -3.47
N ILE A 30 5.40 -2.66 -4.42
CA ILE A 30 4.81 -1.49 -5.08
C ILE A 30 3.54 -1.89 -5.83
N GLU A 31 3.58 -2.96 -6.64
CA GLU A 31 2.38 -3.47 -7.34
C GLU A 31 1.22 -3.71 -6.37
N VAL A 32 1.50 -4.31 -5.21
CA VAL A 32 0.47 -4.55 -4.18
C VAL A 32 -0.06 -3.25 -3.59
N LEU A 33 0.79 -2.25 -3.36
CA LEU A 33 0.37 -0.94 -2.87
C LEU A 33 -0.44 -0.16 -3.92
N GLU A 34 -0.11 -0.29 -5.21
CA GLU A 34 -0.87 0.27 -6.32
C GLU A 34 -2.26 -0.35 -6.43
N GLU A 35 -2.38 -1.67 -6.29
CA GLU A 35 -3.68 -2.35 -6.18
C GLU A 35 -4.53 -1.76 -5.03
N GLY A 36 -3.90 -1.54 -3.87
CA GLY A 36 -4.53 -0.90 -2.71
C GLY A 36 -5.01 0.52 -2.99
N ARG A 37 -4.16 1.33 -3.64
CA ARG A 37 -4.49 2.69 -4.06
C ARG A 37 -5.69 2.70 -5.01
N SER A 38 -5.67 1.89 -6.06
CA SER A 38 -6.77 1.81 -7.02
C SER A 38 -8.07 1.34 -6.37
N LEU A 39 -8.02 0.44 -5.37
CA LEU A 39 -9.19 0.07 -4.58
C LEU A 39 -9.73 1.24 -3.76
N ALA A 40 -8.85 2.01 -3.11
CA ALA A 40 -9.24 3.19 -2.36
C ALA A 40 -9.88 4.27 -3.24
N GLU A 41 -9.31 4.53 -4.42
CA GLU A 41 -9.88 5.44 -5.43
C GLU A 41 -11.26 4.97 -5.89
N LYS A 42 -11.41 3.68 -6.22
CA LYS A 42 -12.71 3.09 -6.61
C LYS A 42 -13.79 3.20 -5.53
N TRP A 43 -13.40 3.22 -4.25
CA TRP A 43 -14.32 3.32 -3.13
C TRP A 43 -14.52 4.74 -2.61
N GLY A 44 -13.96 5.75 -3.29
CA GLY A 44 -14.03 7.16 -2.91
C GLY A 44 -13.24 7.51 -1.65
N ASP A 45 -12.34 6.64 -1.20
CA ASP A 45 -11.52 6.85 -0.01
C ASP A 45 -10.22 7.58 -0.38
N ALA A 46 -10.34 8.88 -0.64
CA ALA A 46 -9.21 9.73 -1.04
C ALA A 46 -8.12 9.80 0.03
N GLY A 47 -8.47 9.70 1.31
CA GLY A 47 -7.50 9.68 2.41
C GLY A 47 -6.63 8.43 2.35
N MET A 48 -7.24 7.26 2.16
CA MET A 48 -6.51 6.01 2.03
C MET A 48 -5.71 5.93 0.72
N ALA A 49 -6.25 6.46 -0.39
CA ALA A 49 -5.53 6.53 -1.66
C ALA A 49 -4.22 7.33 -1.54
N ARG A 50 -4.26 8.48 -0.87
CA ARG A 50 -3.05 9.27 -0.57
C ARG A 50 -2.07 8.52 0.33
N ARG A 51 -2.57 7.77 1.31
CA ARG A 51 -1.72 6.94 2.18
C ARG A 51 -0.98 5.87 1.39
N PHE A 52 -1.66 5.16 0.48
CA PHE A 52 -1.00 4.19 -0.41
C PHE A 52 0.04 4.86 -1.30
N ALA A 53 -0.27 6.02 -1.89
CA ALA A 53 0.68 6.78 -2.68
C ALA A 53 1.96 7.14 -1.90
N ALA A 54 1.80 7.56 -0.63
CA ALA A 54 2.94 7.84 0.24
C ALA A 54 3.81 6.61 0.54
N GLU A 55 3.21 5.43 0.73
CA GLU A 55 3.98 4.18 0.89
C GLU A 55 4.71 3.78 -0.39
N ILE A 56 4.10 3.98 -1.57
CA ILE A 56 4.76 3.69 -2.85
C ILE A 56 6.01 4.55 -3.02
N ILE A 57 5.92 5.84 -2.68
CA ILE A 57 7.06 6.76 -2.73
C ILE A 57 8.14 6.29 -1.75
N ARG A 58 7.77 5.95 -0.50
CA ARG A 58 8.72 5.42 0.50
C ARG A 58 9.39 4.13 0.04
N ALA A 59 8.65 3.21 -0.57
CA ALA A 59 9.20 1.94 -1.06
C ALA A 59 10.19 2.12 -2.22
N ASN A 60 10.06 3.19 -2.99
CA ASN A 60 10.99 3.55 -4.07
C ASN A 60 12.17 4.41 -3.60
N ALA A 61 12.09 4.99 -2.40
CA ALA A 61 13.20 5.76 -1.86
C ALA A 61 14.39 4.81 -1.61
N PRO A 62 15.61 5.18 -2.01
CA PRO A 62 16.79 4.44 -1.58
C PRO A 62 16.80 4.41 -0.05
N PRO A 63 17.21 3.29 0.58
CA PRO A 63 17.45 3.31 2.01
C PRO A 63 18.42 4.45 2.28
N GLU A 64 18.02 5.43 3.10
CA GLU A 64 18.94 6.43 3.59
C GLU A 64 20.12 5.68 4.20
N SER A 65 21.30 5.83 3.58
CA SER A 65 22.55 5.33 4.12
C SER A 65 22.69 5.93 5.53
N GLN A 66 22.40 5.13 6.54
CA GLN A 66 22.75 5.42 7.94
C GLN A 66 24.20 5.04 8.17
#